data_AF-I0HDZ8-F1
#
_entry.id   AF-I0HDZ8-F1
#
_cell.length_a   1.000
_cell.length_b   1.000
_cell.length_c   1.000
_cell.angle_alpha   90.00
_cell.angle_beta   90.00
_cell.angle_gamma   90.00
#
_symmetry.space_group_name_H-M   'P 1'
#
loop_
_entity.id
_entity.type
_entity.pdbx_description
1 polymer ?
#
loop_
_entity_poly.entity_id
_entity_poly.type
_entity_poly.pdbx_seq_one_letter_code
_entity_poly.pdbx_strand_id
1 'polypeptide(L)'
;MSRVKTVVYALSGLVLTSAATVYGLLPAGAATAGPIKGLGSKCIDVAGAATANGTAVQLYDCNNSAAQQWTADGTLQALGKCLDVTAAGTTNGTKIQLYECNGTGAQNWTLTGGALVNPASGKCLDVTGGSTANGTRLQIWTCTGGAGQAWTLPGSAGTGKNLDDPAKKDVAMQIVSAAENSSLNWRAQFSYIEDINDGRGYTAGIIGFCSGTGDMLELVEAYTAASPSNVLAKYLPALRSVNGTASHAGLDPNFTRDWRTAAADPAFQAAQEAERDRVYFNPSVRDGKADGVRALGQFAYYDAAVVHGYSGMRSIRSRALAKAKPPAQGGDERAWLTAFLNERVIEMKKEPAHEDVTRIDTAQRVFLNNGNFDLNTPLDFKVYGDSFHIS
;
A
#
# COMPACT_ATOMS: atom_id res chain seq x y z
N MET A 1 31.20 -36.09 70.95
CA MET A 1 29.90 -36.35 70.30
C MET A 1 28.89 -35.30 70.73
N SER A 2 28.17 -34.78 69.74
CA SER A 2 27.00 -33.89 69.84
C SER A 2 27.20 -32.50 70.46
N ARG A 3 27.28 -31.47 69.60
CA ARG A 3 26.65 -30.17 69.88
C ARG A 3 26.16 -29.52 68.58
N VAL A 4 24.84 -29.59 68.44
CA VAL A 4 23.99 -28.72 67.62
C VAL A 4 24.40 -27.26 67.85
N LYS A 5 24.57 -26.48 66.79
CA LYS A 5 24.65 -25.02 66.87
C LYS A 5 23.50 -24.39 66.11
N THR A 6 22.63 -23.79 66.92
CA THR A 6 21.52 -22.92 66.58
C THR A 6 21.97 -21.70 65.77
N VAL A 7 21.10 -21.34 64.84
CA VAL A 7 21.11 -20.19 63.92
C VAL A 7 21.09 -18.85 64.67
N VAL A 8 21.83 -17.86 64.16
CA VAL A 8 21.54 -16.43 64.36
C VAL A 8 21.58 -15.75 63.00
N TYR A 9 20.47 -15.09 62.68
CA TYR A 9 20.21 -14.36 61.44
C TYR A 9 21.03 -13.06 61.36
N ALA A 10 21.67 -12.82 60.23
CA ALA A 10 22.16 -11.50 59.83
C ALA A 10 21.38 -11.03 58.60
N LEU A 11 20.51 -10.04 58.82
CA LEU A 11 19.82 -9.28 57.79
C LEU A 11 20.86 -8.51 56.97
N SER A 12 21.02 -8.89 55.70
CA SER A 12 21.71 -8.08 54.69
C SER A 12 20.67 -7.59 53.70
N GLY A 13 20.42 -6.27 53.73
CA GLY A 13 19.50 -5.60 52.82
C GLY A 13 20.04 -5.65 51.38
N LEU A 14 19.22 -6.20 50.49
CA LEU A 14 19.45 -6.14 49.05
C LEU A 14 18.92 -4.80 48.53
N VAL A 15 19.80 -3.91 48.10
CA VAL A 15 19.42 -2.71 47.34
C VAL A 15 19.03 -3.19 45.94
N LEU A 16 17.72 -3.29 45.67
CA LEU A 16 17.21 -3.40 44.30
C LEU A 16 17.31 -2.03 43.64
N THR A 17 18.23 -1.87 42.70
CA THR A 17 18.14 -0.79 41.71
C THR A 17 17.00 -1.13 40.75
N SER A 18 15.83 -0.53 40.96
CA SER A 18 14.74 -0.53 39.99
C SER A 18 15.15 0.29 38.78
N ALA A 19 15.47 -0.37 37.66
CA ALA A 19 15.49 0.27 36.36
C ALA A 19 14.04 0.64 36.00
N ALA A 20 13.68 1.92 36.15
CA ALA A 20 12.42 2.43 35.64
C ALA A 20 12.50 2.42 34.10
N THR A 21 11.79 1.47 33.48
CA THR A 21 11.54 1.49 32.03
C THR A 21 10.67 2.70 31.73
N VAL A 22 11.29 3.78 31.24
CA VAL A 22 10.58 4.92 30.67
C VAL A 22 9.91 4.43 29.40
N TYR A 23 8.59 4.20 29.45
CA TYR A 23 7.78 4.12 28.25
C TYR A 23 7.84 5.49 27.59
N GLY A 24 8.74 5.65 26.63
CA GLY A 24 8.72 6.78 25.73
C GLY A 24 7.38 6.77 25.00
N LEU A 25 6.51 7.72 25.35
CA LEU A 25 5.42 8.12 24.48
C LEU A 25 6.07 8.53 23.16
N LEU A 26 5.84 7.74 22.12
CA LEU A 26 6.14 8.16 20.76
C LEU A 26 5.43 9.51 20.55
N PRO A 27 6.12 10.56 20.07
CA PRO A 27 5.42 11.78 19.70
C PRO A 27 4.38 11.41 18.65
N ALA A 28 3.15 11.87 18.84
CA ALA A 28 2.11 11.82 17.82
C ALA A 28 2.72 12.33 16.51
N GLY A 29 2.61 11.54 15.43
CA GLY A 29 3.20 11.90 14.15
C GLY A 29 2.75 13.30 13.75
N ALA A 30 3.69 14.23 13.64
CA ALA A 30 3.40 15.59 13.25
C ALA A 30 2.70 15.59 11.89
N ALA A 31 1.52 16.21 11.79
CA ALA A 31 0.82 16.39 10.52
C ALA A 31 1.75 17.07 9.51
N THR A 32 1.94 16.45 8.35
CA THR A 32 2.82 16.97 7.30
C THR A 32 2.24 18.24 6.69
N ALA A 33 2.97 19.36 6.80
CA ALA A 33 2.60 20.61 6.13
C ALA A 33 2.84 20.52 4.62
N GLY A 34 1.96 21.11 3.81
CA GLY A 34 2.12 21.14 2.36
C GLY A 34 0.99 21.87 1.61
N PRO A 35 1.02 21.89 0.26
CA PRO A 35 -0.05 22.48 -0.53
C PRO A 35 -1.35 21.68 -0.49
N ILE A 36 -2.48 22.37 -0.33
CA ILE A 36 -3.80 21.86 -0.73
C ILE A 36 -4.03 22.27 -2.18
N LYS A 37 -4.18 21.30 -3.09
CA LYS A 37 -4.37 21.55 -4.53
C LYS A 37 -5.83 21.35 -4.94
N GLY A 38 -6.30 22.12 -5.92
CA GLY A 38 -7.64 21.99 -6.48
C GLY A 38 -7.68 22.29 -7.98
N LEU A 39 -8.74 22.95 -8.42
CA LEU A 39 -9.02 23.24 -9.82
C LEU A 39 -7.80 23.85 -10.56
N GLY A 40 -7.46 23.28 -11.73
CA GLY A 40 -6.31 23.72 -12.53
C GLY A 40 -4.95 23.42 -11.89
N SER A 41 -4.89 22.46 -10.96
CA SER A 41 -3.69 22.12 -10.18
C SER A 41 -3.12 23.28 -9.34
N LYS A 42 -3.95 24.27 -9.06
CA LYS A 42 -3.62 25.46 -8.26
C LYS A 42 -3.80 25.20 -6.78
N CYS A 43 -3.14 26.00 -5.96
CA CYS A 43 -3.07 25.85 -4.52
C CYS A 43 -4.09 26.75 -3.81
N ILE A 44 -4.59 26.28 -2.67
CA ILE A 44 -5.23 27.14 -1.67
C ILE A 44 -4.15 28.05 -1.08
N ASP A 45 -4.37 29.36 -1.16
CA ASP A 45 -3.40 30.40 -0.87
C ASP A 45 -3.97 31.44 0.08
N VAL A 46 -3.20 31.85 1.08
CA VAL A 46 -3.51 33.03 1.90
C VAL A 46 -3.04 34.28 1.16
N ALA A 47 -3.98 35.15 0.77
CA ALA A 47 -3.70 36.29 -0.08
C ALA A 47 -2.59 37.20 0.50
N GLY A 48 -1.51 37.37 -0.27
CA GLY A 48 -0.37 38.20 0.11
C GLY A 48 0.43 37.67 1.31
N ALA A 49 0.23 36.40 1.70
CA ALA A 49 0.79 35.82 2.92
C ALA A 49 0.44 36.61 4.21
N ALA A 50 -0.64 37.38 4.19
CA ALA A 50 -1.05 38.20 5.32
C ALA A 50 -1.60 37.35 6.46
N THR A 51 -1.26 37.72 7.70
CA THR A 51 -1.64 36.96 8.90
C THR A 51 -2.78 37.60 9.68
N ALA A 52 -3.39 38.68 9.17
CA ALA A 52 -4.54 39.33 9.83
C ALA A 52 -5.78 38.43 9.80
N ASN A 53 -6.60 38.46 10.85
CA ASN A 53 -7.91 37.80 10.83
C ASN A 53 -8.78 38.41 9.71
N GLY A 54 -9.47 37.55 8.96
CA GLY A 54 -10.26 37.98 7.81
C GLY A 54 -9.48 38.06 6.50
N THR A 55 -8.19 37.70 6.50
CA THR A 55 -7.40 37.64 5.26
C THR A 55 -8.04 36.68 4.28
N ALA A 56 -8.11 37.10 3.01
CA ALA A 56 -8.72 36.33 1.95
C ALA A 56 -7.95 35.01 1.69
N VAL A 57 -8.66 33.88 1.67
CA VAL A 57 -8.17 32.62 1.10
C VAL A 57 -8.63 32.45 -0.36
N GLN A 58 -7.67 32.22 -1.25
CA GLN A 58 -7.87 32.27 -2.70
C GLN A 58 -7.26 31.05 -3.39
N LEU A 59 -7.61 30.87 -4.66
CA LEU A 59 -6.91 29.97 -5.57
C LEU A 59 -5.75 30.72 -6.22
N TYR A 60 -4.55 30.15 -6.20
CA TYR A 60 -3.36 30.76 -6.80
C TYR A 60 -2.40 29.69 -7.35
N ASP A 61 -1.55 30.06 -8.30
CA ASP A 61 -0.46 29.18 -8.73
C ASP A 61 0.38 28.71 -7.55
N CYS A 62 0.70 27.42 -7.55
CA CYS A 62 1.53 26.83 -6.51
C CYS A 62 2.95 27.42 -6.59
N ASN A 63 3.39 28.09 -5.52
CA ASN A 63 4.64 28.85 -5.46
C ASN A 63 5.52 28.46 -4.25
N ASN A 64 5.15 27.42 -3.51
CA ASN A 64 5.86 26.89 -2.33
C ASN A 64 6.04 27.89 -1.17
N SER A 65 5.36 29.03 -1.19
CA SER A 65 5.39 29.97 -0.08
C SER A 65 4.67 29.40 1.16
N ALA A 66 4.97 29.96 2.32
CA ALA A 66 4.30 29.63 3.59
C ALA A 66 2.78 29.87 3.54
N ALA A 67 2.31 30.77 2.68
CA ALA A 67 0.89 31.05 2.44
C ALA A 67 0.12 29.87 1.81
N GLN A 68 0.85 28.88 1.29
CA GLN A 68 0.32 27.67 0.66
C GLN A 68 0.73 26.41 1.43
N GLN A 69 1.42 26.53 2.55
CA GLN A 69 1.77 25.38 3.40
C GLN A 69 0.69 25.22 4.46
N TRP A 70 -0.21 24.26 4.24
CA TRP A 70 -1.29 23.91 5.14
C TRP A 70 -0.94 22.64 5.92
N THR A 71 -1.34 22.55 7.19
CA THR A 71 -1.41 21.29 7.94
C THR A 71 -2.86 20.86 8.08
N ALA A 72 -3.09 19.55 8.19
CA ALA A 72 -4.40 18.96 8.45
C ALA A 72 -4.34 18.12 9.73
N ASP A 73 -4.65 18.75 10.87
CA ASP A 73 -4.64 18.13 12.20
C ASP A 73 -5.91 18.55 12.96
N GLY A 74 -7.05 17.97 12.57
CA GLY A 74 -8.39 18.35 13.05
C GLY A 74 -8.97 19.60 12.38
N THR A 75 -8.15 20.62 12.12
CA THR A 75 -8.48 21.78 11.27
C THR A 75 -7.45 21.93 10.15
N LEU A 76 -7.78 22.74 9.13
CA LEU A 76 -6.84 23.11 8.08
C LEU A 76 -6.14 24.41 8.49
N GLN A 77 -4.82 24.37 8.70
CA GLN A 77 -4.08 25.50 9.26
C GLN A 77 -2.94 25.96 8.37
N ALA A 78 -2.80 27.27 8.19
CA ALA A 78 -1.64 27.89 7.55
C ALA A 78 -1.27 29.17 8.31
N LEU A 79 0.03 29.49 8.35
CA LEU A 79 0.54 30.69 9.04
C LEU A 79 0.05 30.79 10.51
N GLY A 80 -0.14 29.65 11.19
CA GLY A 80 -0.62 29.56 12.57
C GLY A 80 -2.11 29.86 12.77
N LYS A 81 -2.91 29.87 11.69
CA LYS A 81 -4.34 30.18 11.69
C LYS A 81 -5.14 29.19 10.88
N CYS A 82 -6.45 29.17 11.09
CA CYS A 82 -7.38 28.19 10.54
C CYS A 82 -8.09 28.69 9.27
N LEU A 83 -8.38 27.74 8.36
CA LEU A 83 -9.30 27.92 7.23
C LEU A 83 -10.73 28.06 7.78
N ASP A 84 -11.33 29.22 7.59
CA ASP A 84 -12.53 29.63 8.32
C ASP A 84 -13.64 30.09 7.37
N VAL A 85 -14.87 29.64 7.62
CA VAL A 85 -16.07 30.17 6.97
C VAL A 85 -16.45 31.49 7.62
N THR A 86 -16.41 32.59 6.85
CA THR A 86 -16.62 33.94 7.39
C THR A 86 -17.92 34.03 8.20
N ALA A 87 -17.81 34.48 9.45
CA ALA A 87 -18.91 34.68 10.39
C ALA A 87 -19.78 33.42 10.61
N ALA A 88 -19.23 32.22 10.42
CA ALA A 88 -19.95 30.95 10.49
C ALA A 88 -21.19 30.90 9.59
N GLY A 89 -21.18 31.64 8.48
CA GLY A 89 -22.29 31.69 7.54
C GLY A 89 -22.59 30.32 6.92
N THR A 90 -23.86 30.04 6.67
CA THR A 90 -24.32 28.74 6.14
C THR A 90 -24.93 28.84 4.74
N THR A 91 -24.92 30.03 4.13
CA THR A 91 -25.49 30.27 2.80
C THR A 91 -24.45 30.08 1.70
N ASN A 92 -24.91 29.65 0.52
CA ASN A 92 -24.07 29.57 -0.68
C ASN A 92 -23.42 30.93 -0.96
N GLY A 93 -22.13 30.92 -1.26
CA GLY A 93 -21.36 32.13 -1.55
C GLY A 93 -20.69 32.77 -0.34
N THR A 94 -20.93 32.27 0.88
CA THR A 94 -20.18 32.72 2.07
C THR A 94 -18.69 32.47 1.84
N LYS A 95 -17.87 33.52 1.99
CA LYS A 95 -16.45 33.47 1.64
C LYS A 95 -15.62 32.79 2.72
N ILE A 96 -14.46 32.31 2.29
CA ILE A 96 -13.45 31.70 3.15
C ILE A 96 -12.38 32.73 3.49
N GLN A 97 -11.96 32.70 4.75
CA GLN A 97 -10.95 33.57 5.31
C GLN A 97 -9.93 32.77 6.13
N LEU A 98 -8.79 33.40 6.40
CA LEU A 98 -7.87 32.98 7.43
C LEU A 98 -8.30 33.63 8.75
N TYR A 99 -8.49 32.82 9.79
CA TYR A 99 -8.91 33.31 11.10
C TYR A 99 -8.20 32.55 12.23
N GLU A 100 -8.04 33.20 13.37
CA GLU A 100 -7.53 32.57 14.58
C GLU A 100 -8.29 31.27 14.90
N CYS A 101 -7.57 30.21 15.22
CA CYS A 101 -8.18 28.93 15.55
C CYS A 101 -8.97 29.05 16.86
N ASN A 102 -10.30 28.94 16.77
CA ASN A 102 -11.23 29.25 17.85
C ASN A 102 -12.15 28.06 18.22
N GLY A 103 -11.96 26.90 17.57
CA GLY A 103 -12.69 25.66 17.87
C GLY A 103 -14.16 25.67 17.44
N THR A 104 -14.61 26.68 16.69
CA THR A 104 -15.99 26.73 16.19
C THR A 104 -16.20 25.83 14.98
N GLY A 105 -17.47 25.49 14.72
CA GLY A 105 -17.85 24.71 13.53
C GLY A 105 -17.49 25.36 12.19
N ALA A 106 -17.19 26.66 12.16
CA ALA A 106 -16.74 27.38 10.97
C ALA A 106 -15.35 26.94 10.47
N GLN A 107 -14.57 26.28 11.33
CA GLN A 107 -13.19 25.85 11.06
C GLN A 107 -13.05 24.33 10.86
N ASN A 108 -14.17 23.62 10.97
CA ASN A 108 -14.22 22.18 10.80
C ASN A 108 -14.39 21.84 9.31
N TRP A 109 -13.54 20.94 8.81
CA TRP A 109 -13.57 20.48 7.43
C TRP A 109 -13.39 18.96 7.40
N THR A 110 -14.28 18.28 6.72
CA THR A 110 -14.24 16.83 6.50
C THR A 110 -13.98 16.56 5.02
N LEU A 111 -12.93 15.81 4.71
CA LEU A 111 -12.66 15.37 3.35
C LEU A 111 -13.54 14.15 3.00
N THR A 112 -14.45 14.30 2.04
CA THR A 112 -15.35 13.23 1.57
C THR A 112 -15.26 13.14 0.05
N GLY A 113 -14.71 12.05 -0.49
CA GLY A 113 -14.63 11.83 -1.93
C GLY A 113 -13.85 12.93 -2.69
N GLY A 114 -12.85 13.54 -2.04
CA GLY A 114 -12.10 14.68 -2.57
C GLY A 114 -12.73 16.04 -2.29
N ALA A 115 -13.95 16.13 -1.78
CA ALA A 115 -14.56 17.39 -1.40
C ALA A 115 -14.29 17.73 0.07
N LEU A 116 -13.96 19.00 0.37
CA LEU A 116 -13.84 19.49 1.73
C LEU A 116 -15.20 20.04 2.18
N VAL A 117 -15.91 19.27 3.00
CA VAL A 117 -17.26 19.59 3.51
C VAL A 117 -17.13 20.26 4.86
N ASN A 118 -17.80 21.40 5.05
CA ASN A 118 -17.97 22.00 6.38
C ASN A 118 -19.22 21.41 7.05
N PRO A 119 -19.10 20.61 8.13
CA PRO A 119 -20.26 19.92 8.73
C PRO A 119 -21.33 20.86 9.30
N ALA A 120 -20.94 22.06 9.76
CA ALA A 120 -21.87 23.04 10.32
C ALA A 120 -22.85 23.62 9.29
N SER A 121 -22.39 23.78 8.04
CA SER A 121 -23.21 24.29 6.93
C SER A 121 -23.74 23.19 6.00
N GLY A 122 -23.11 21.99 6.01
CA GLY A 122 -23.38 20.92 5.06
C GLY A 122 -22.92 21.23 3.63
N LYS A 123 -22.00 22.21 3.46
CA LYS A 123 -21.56 22.73 2.17
C LYS A 123 -20.09 22.46 1.90
N CYS A 124 -19.73 22.45 0.63
CA CYS A 124 -18.39 22.16 0.16
C CYS A 124 -17.58 23.43 -0.06
N LEU A 125 -16.27 23.37 0.22
CA LEU A 125 -15.30 24.36 -0.22
C LEU A 125 -15.28 24.43 -1.75
N ASP A 126 -15.44 25.62 -2.29
CA ASP A 126 -15.76 25.85 -3.68
C ASP A 126 -14.93 27.01 -4.26
N VAL A 127 -14.42 26.81 -5.47
CA VAL A 127 -13.81 27.87 -6.28
C VAL A 127 -14.91 28.71 -6.90
N THR A 128 -15.01 29.99 -6.50
CA THR A 128 -16.08 30.88 -6.97
C THR A 128 -16.17 30.89 -8.50
N GLY A 129 -17.31 30.46 -9.03
CA GLY A 129 -17.58 30.43 -10.47
C GLY A 129 -16.75 29.41 -11.27
N GLY A 130 -16.03 28.50 -10.61
CA GLY A 130 -15.14 27.53 -11.28
C GLY A 130 -13.99 28.19 -12.04
N SER A 131 -13.59 29.41 -11.66
CA SER A 131 -12.52 30.16 -12.33
C SER A 131 -11.14 29.64 -11.94
N THR A 132 -10.25 29.48 -12.92
CA THR A 132 -8.83 29.15 -12.69
C THR A 132 -7.95 30.39 -12.56
N ALA A 133 -8.50 31.61 -12.61
CA ALA A 133 -7.70 32.82 -12.46
C ALA A 133 -7.06 32.92 -11.06
N ASN A 134 -5.79 33.33 -10.99
CA ASN A 134 -5.13 33.61 -9.73
C ASN A 134 -5.87 34.72 -8.97
N GLY A 135 -6.04 34.52 -7.66
CA GLY A 135 -6.81 35.42 -6.81
C GLY A 135 -8.31 35.12 -6.76
N THR A 136 -8.78 34.07 -7.44
CA THR A 136 -10.18 33.63 -7.33
C THR A 136 -10.49 33.28 -5.88
N ARG A 137 -11.44 33.98 -5.27
CA ARG A 137 -11.83 33.75 -3.86
C ARG A 137 -12.48 32.37 -3.70
N LEU A 138 -12.18 31.70 -2.59
CA LEU A 138 -12.91 30.50 -2.20
C LEU A 138 -14.19 30.85 -1.42
N GLN A 139 -15.18 29.99 -1.51
CA GLN A 139 -16.48 30.11 -0.84
C GLN A 139 -16.96 28.74 -0.36
N ILE A 140 -18.05 28.70 0.42
CA ILE A 140 -18.86 27.49 0.54
C ILE A 140 -19.99 27.50 -0.48
N TRP A 141 -20.30 26.34 -1.04
CA TRP A 141 -21.43 26.15 -1.95
C TRP A 141 -22.06 24.78 -1.74
N THR A 142 -23.29 24.60 -2.23
CA THR A 142 -23.91 23.27 -2.31
C THR A 142 -22.93 22.29 -2.95
N CYS A 143 -22.73 21.13 -2.35
CA CYS A 143 -21.86 20.10 -2.88
C CYS A 143 -22.43 19.58 -4.21
N THR A 144 -21.73 19.83 -5.31
CA THR A 144 -22.12 19.44 -6.68
C THR A 144 -21.28 18.31 -7.24
N GLY A 145 -20.13 18.00 -6.62
CA GLY A 145 -19.14 17.06 -7.16
C GLY A 145 -18.34 17.63 -8.34
N GLY A 146 -18.50 18.92 -8.65
CA GLY A 146 -17.76 19.58 -9.73
C GLY A 146 -16.27 19.75 -9.42
N ALA A 147 -15.44 19.88 -10.45
CA ALA A 147 -13.99 20.02 -10.32
C ALA A 147 -13.54 21.23 -9.46
N GLY A 148 -14.37 22.27 -9.36
CA GLY A 148 -14.15 23.43 -8.47
C GLY A 148 -14.30 23.13 -6.98
N GLN A 149 -14.71 21.91 -6.62
CA GLN A 149 -14.89 21.44 -5.23
C GLN A 149 -14.01 20.22 -4.92
N ALA A 150 -13.16 19.80 -5.86
CA ALA A 150 -12.23 18.69 -5.69
C ALA A 150 -10.89 19.23 -5.16
N TRP A 151 -10.46 18.69 -4.02
CA TRP A 151 -9.29 19.13 -3.28
C TRP A 151 -8.40 17.94 -2.90
N THR A 152 -7.10 18.17 -2.96
CA THR A 152 -6.06 17.23 -2.55
C THR A 152 -5.29 17.87 -1.40
N LEU A 153 -5.48 17.37 -0.18
CA LEU A 153 -4.79 17.86 1.01
C LEU A 153 -3.28 17.52 0.98
N PRO A 154 -2.43 18.22 1.75
CA PRO A 154 -1.03 17.88 1.93
C PRO A 154 -0.87 16.58 2.69
N GLY A 155 0.08 15.76 2.26
CA GLY A 155 0.15 14.36 2.68
C GLY A 155 -1.06 13.52 2.20
N SER A 156 -1.97 14.10 1.42
CA SER A 156 -3.11 13.43 0.77
C SER A 156 -2.99 13.43 -0.75
N ALA A 157 -1.76 13.46 -1.29
CA ALA A 157 -1.48 12.76 -2.55
C ALA A 157 -1.69 11.27 -2.29
N GLY A 158 -2.98 10.90 -2.21
CA GLY A 158 -3.52 9.81 -1.42
C GLY A 158 -3.19 9.95 0.08
N THR A 159 -4.14 9.70 0.97
CA THR A 159 -3.80 8.59 1.88
C THR A 159 -3.68 7.41 0.94
N GLY A 160 -2.47 7.23 0.38
CA GLY A 160 -2.18 6.21 -0.60
C GLY A 160 -2.50 4.92 0.11
N LYS A 161 -3.70 4.41 -0.12
CA LYS A 161 -4.11 3.15 0.46
C LYS A 161 -2.99 2.19 0.10
N ASN A 162 -2.35 1.65 1.13
CA ASN A 162 -1.27 0.71 0.93
C ASN A 162 -1.81 -0.49 0.15
N LEU A 163 -0.91 -1.31 -0.38
CA LEU A 163 -1.32 -2.44 -1.21
C LEU A 163 -2.26 -3.40 -0.45
N ASP A 164 -2.21 -3.42 0.89
CA ASP A 164 -3.09 -4.21 1.76
C ASP A 164 -4.52 -3.67 1.90
N ASP A 165 -4.87 -2.53 1.28
CA ASP A 165 -6.28 -2.21 1.05
C ASP A 165 -6.92 -3.24 0.10
N PRO A 166 -8.13 -3.75 0.39
CA PRO A 166 -8.75 -4.78 -0.43
C PRO A 166 -8.85 -4.45 -1.92
N ALA A 167 -9.16 -3.21 -2.29
CA ALA A 167 -9.26 -2.82 -3.70
C ALA A 167 -7.87 -2.78 -4.37
N LYS A 168 -6.86 -2.25 -3.66
CA LYS A 168 -5.47 -2.24 -4.15
C LYS A 168 -4.89 -3.64 -4.27
N LYS A 169 -5.21 -4.51 -3.33
CA LYS A 169 -4.82 -5.92 -3.36
C LYS A 169 -5.43 -6.64 -4.55
N ASP A 170 -6.72 -6.42 -4.83
CA ASP A 170 -7.35 -7.02 -6.02
C ASP A 170 -6.70 -6.51 -7.31
N VAL A 171 -6.43 -5.21 -7.44
CA VAL A 171 -5.65 -4.64 -8.56
C VAL A 171 -4.28 -5.30 -8.69
N ALA A 172 -3.55 -5.48 -7.58
CA ALA A 172 -2.26 -6.16 -7.58
C ALA A 172 -2.35 -7.60 -8.10
N MET A 173 -3.40 -8.35 -7.70
CA MET A 173 -3.61 -9.71 -8.18
C MET A 173 -3.92 -9.74 -9.69
N GLN A 174 -4.70 -8.78 -10.19
CA GLN A 174 -4.99 -8.66 -11.61
C GLN A 174 -3.72 -8.40 -12.44
N ILE A 175 -2.83 -7.52 -11.97
CA ILE A 175 -1.57 -7.21 -12.68
C ILE A 175 -0.63 -8.41 -12.67
N VAL A 176 -0.50 -9.12 -11.54
CA VAL A 176 0.28 -10.38 -11.48
C VAL A 176 -0.30 -11.40 -12.44
N SER A 177 -1.62 -11.63 -12.42
CA SER A 177 -2.24 -12.63 -13.30
C SER A 177 -2.14 -12.27 -14.79
N ALA A 178 -2.10 -10.97 -15.14
CA ALA A 178 -1.81 -10.57 -16.50
C ALA A 178 -0.40 -11.01 -16.94
N ALA A 179 0.58 -11.02 -16.03
CA ALA A 179 1.94 -11.45 -16.32
C ALA A 179 2.17 -12.97 -16.19
N GLU A 180 1.41 -13.65 -15.35
CA GLU A 180 1.54 -15.11 -15.16
C GLU A 180 0.61 -15.91 -16.08
N ASN A 181 -0.51 -15.32 -16.52
CA ASN A 181 -1.60 -16.05 -17.17
C ASN A 181 -2.26 -15.29 -18.33
N SER A 182 -1.71 -14.14 -18.77
CA SER A 182 -2.30 -13.28 -19.80
C SER A 182 -3.78 -12.95 -19.57
N SER A 183 -4.20 -12.80 -18.31
CA SER A 183 -5.60 -12.58 -17.92
C SER A 183 -5.71 -11.74 -16.66
N LEU A 184 -6.71 -10.87 -16.58
CA LEU A 184 -7.04 -10.15 -15.34
C LEU A 184 -7.87 -11.00 -14.37
N ASN A 185 -8.47 -12.10 -14.85
CA ASN A 185 -9.28 -12.98 -14.01
C ASN A 185 -8.40 -13.92 -13.18
N TRP A 186 -7.73 -13.35 -12.18
CA TRP A 186 -6.81 -14.09 -11.30
C TRP A 186 -7.51 -15.22 -10.52
N ARG A 187 -8.82 -15.09 -10.27
CA ARG A 187 -9.61 -16.14 -9.60
C ARG A 187 -9.81 -17.39 -10.45
N ALA A 188 -9.65 -17.32 -11.77
CA ALA A 188 -9.66 -18.53 -12.61
C ALA A 188 -8.47 -19.47 -12.31
N GLN A 189 -7.39 -18.91 -11.73
CA GLN A 189 -6.12 -19.62 -11.54
C GLN A 189 -6.09 -20.54 -10.31
N PHE A 190 -7.10 -20.50 -9.43
CA PHE A 190 -7.20 -21.47 -8.32
C PHE A 190 -7.11 -22.92 -8.80
N SER A 191 -7.62 -23.19 -10.01
CA SER A 191 -7.67 -24.52 -10.62
C SER A 191 -6.45 -24.89 -11.48
N TYR A 192 -5.57 -23.93 -11.74
CA TYR A 192 -4.36 -24.17 -12.54
C TYR A 192 -3.49 -25.23 -11.86
N ILE A 193 -3.01 -26.20 -12.63
CA ILE A 193 -2.04 -27.20 -12.21
C ILE A 193 -1.42 -27.85 -13.45
N GLU A 194 -0.11 -27.79 -13.57
CA GLU A 194 0.67 -28.35 -14.67
C GLU A 194 2.11 -28.61 -14.20
N ASP A 195 2.76 -29.64 -14.74
CA ASP A 195 4.23 -29.73 -14.68
C ASP A 195 4.79 -29.09 -15.95
N ILE A 196 5.39 -27.91 -15.78
CA ILE A 196 5.97 -27.13 -16.87
C ILE A 196 7.40 -27.57 -17.22
N ASN A 197 7.87 -28.69 -16.65
CA ASN A 197 9.14 -29.34 -16.93
C ASN A 197 10.38 -28.48 -16.62
N ASP A 198 10.30 -27.64 -15.57
CA ASP A 198 11.40 -26.79 -15.12
C ASP A 198 12.14 -27.35 -13.89
N GLY A 199 11.81 -28.58 -13.49
CA GLY A 199 12.42 -29.28 -12.36
C GLY A 199 11.75 -29.02 -11.01
N ARG A 200 10.63 -28.28 -10.94
CA ARG A 200 9.85 -28.05 -9.72
C ARG A 200 8.70 -29.04 -9.50
N GLY A 201 8.50 -29.96 -10.46
CA GLY A 201 7.34 -30.86 -10.51
C GLY A 201 6.06 -30.07 -10.85
N TYR A 202 4.92 -30.50 -10.32
CA TYR A 202 3.67 -29.75 -10.48
C TYR A 202 3.80 -28.32 -9.94
N THR A 203 3.40 -27.33 -10.74
CA THR A 203 3.17 -25.92 -10.41
C THR A 203 1.66 -25.65 -10.49
N ALA A 204 1.08 -25.03 -9.46
CA ALA A 204 -0.37 -24.92 -9.35
C ALA A 204 -0.88 -23.66 -8.63
N GLY A 205 -2.14 -23.32 -8.84
CA GLY A 205 -2.85 -22.27 -8.10
C GLY A 205 -2.47 -20.84 -8.47
N ILE A 206 -2.98 -19.89 -7.68
CA ILE A 206 -2.96 -18.44 -7.98
C ILE A 206 -1.58 -17.78 -8.04
N ILE A 207 -0.54 -18.45 -7.56
CA ILE A 207 0.85 -17.96 -7.57
C ILE A 207 1.89 -19.05 -7.93
N GLY A 208 1.45 -20.20 -8.42
CA GLY A 208 2.37 -21.27 -8.84
C GLY A 208 3.05 -22.02 -7.69
N PHE A 209 2.29 -22.49 -6.70
CA PHE A 209 2.79 -23.41 -5.66
C PHE A 209 3.39 -24.65 -6.31
N CYS A 210 4.59 -25.09 -5.91
CA CYS A 210 5.22 -26.26 -6.52
C CYS A 210 5.39 -27.45 -5.57
N SER A 211 5.17 -28.65 -6.10
CA SER A 211 5.35 -29.91 -5.35
C SER A 211 6.80 -30.12 -4.88
N GLY A 212 7.78 -29.65 -5.66
CA GLY A 212 9.20 -29.77 -5.37
C GLY A 212 9.79 -28.69 -4.46
N THR A 213 9.07 -27.59 -4.18
CA THR A 213 9.59 -26.45 -3.40
C THR A 213 9.03 -26.34 -1.98
N GLY A 214 8.11 -27.23 -1.62
CA GLY A 214 7.54 -27.35 -0.27
C GLY A 214 6.30 -26.49 -0.02
N ASP A 215 6.11 -25.40 -0.76
CA ASP A 215 4.96 -24.51 -0.60
C ASP A 215 3.62 -25.16 -1.03
N MET A 216 3.61 -26.06 -2.02
CA MET A 216 2.41 -26.86 -2.31
C MET A 216 2.07 -27.82 -1.15
N LEU A 217 3.08 -28.40 -0.50
CA LEU A 217 2.86 -29.28 0.65
C LEU A 217 2.28 -28.46 1.81
N GLU A 218 2.86 -27.31 2.15
CA GLU A 218 2.39 -26.42 3.21
C GLU A 218 0.94 -25.97 2.96
N LEU A 219 0.61 -25.63 1.71
CA LEU A 219 -0.76 -25.30 1.29
C LEU A 219 -1.75 -26.45 1.54
N VAL A 220 -1.42 -27.68 1.11
CA VAL A 220 -2.32 -28.82 1.30
C VAL A 220 -2.43 -29.18 2.78
N GLU A 221 -1.37 -29.03 3.58
CA GLU A 221 -1.43 -29.19 5.04
C GLU A 221 -2.36 -28.17 5.69
N ALA A 222 -2.28 -26.89 5.29
CA ALA A 222 -3.17 -25.84 5.77
C ALA A 222 -4.63 -26.10 5.36
N TYR A 223 -4.87 -26.52 4.12
CA TYR A 223 -6.21 -26.88 3.66
C TYR A 223 -6.77 -28.09 4.42
N THR A 224 -5.97 -29.12 4.68
CA THR A 224 -6.37 -30.27 5.50
C THR A 224 -6.59 -29.92 6.96
N ALA A 225 -5.85 -28.96 7.52
CA ALA A 225 -6.13 -28.45 8.86
C ALA A 225 -7.51 -27.76 8.94
N ALA A 226 -7.88 -26.98 7.92
CA ALA A 226 -9.18 -26.30 7.85
C ALA A 226 -10.34 -27.22 7.45
N SER A 227 -10.08 -28.22 6.60
CA SER A 227 -11.07 -29.16 6.06
C SER A 227 -10.48 -30.58 6.05
N PRO A 228 -10.53 -31.34 7.16
CA PRO A 228 -9.80 -32.61 7.30
C PRO A 228 -10.15 -33.71 6.28
N SER A 229 -11.39 -33.72 5.80
CA SER A 229 -11.89 -34.74 4.85
C SER A 229 -11.79 -34.29 3.39
N ASN A 230 -11.01 -33.25 3.08
CA ASN A 230 -10.91 -32.74 1.73
C ASN A 230 -10.27 -33.74 0.75
N VAL A 231 -10.51 -33.52 -0.55
CA VAL A 231 -10.08 -34.43 -1.63
C VAL A 231 -8.56 -34.53 -1.78
N LEU A 232 -7.80 -33.55 -1.28
CA LEU A 232 -6.34 -33.49 -1.38
C LEU A 232 -5.62 -34.13 -0.19
N ALA A 233 -6.29 -34.30 0.95
CA ALA A 233 -5.68 -34.78 2.19
C ALA A 233 -4.95 -36.13 2.02
N LYS A 234 -5.49 -37.01 1.16
CA LYS A 234 -4.90 -38.33 0.85
C LYS A 234 -3.52 -38.26 0.16
N TYR A 235 -3.16 -37.13 -0.43
CA TYR A 235 -1.88 -36.94 -1.12
C TYR A 235 -0.76 -36.42 -0.21
N LEU A 236 -1.04 -36.05 1.04
CA LEU A 236 -0.03 -35.52 1.98
C LEU A 236 1.21 -36.43 2.14
N PRO A 237 1.09 -37.76 2.27
CA PRO A 237 2.28 -38.63 2.32
C PRO A 237 3.12 -38.57 1.04
N ALA A 238 2.49 -38.50 -0.13
CA ALA A 238 3.19 -38.40 -1.41
C ALA A 238 3.86 -37.03 -1.57
N LEU A 239 3.15 -35.93 -1.26
CA LEU A 239 3.70 -34.57 -1.27
C LEU A 239 4.93 -34.44 -0.37
N ARG A 240 4.92 -35.03 0.84
CA ARG A 240 6.10 -35.08 1.71
C ARG A 240 7.26 -35.86 1.11
N SER A 241 6.96 -36.94 0.40
CA SER A 241 7.98 -37.80 -0.21
C SER A 241 8.64 -37.17 -1.44
N VAL A 242 7.90 -36.37 -2.22
CA VAL A 242 8.41 -35.76 -3.47
C VAL A 242 9.00 -34.37 -3.25
N ASN A 243 8.73 -33.74 -2.10
CA ASN A 243 9.29 -32.43 -1.75
C ASN A 243 10.82 -32.40 -1.92
N GLY A 244 11.33 -31.37 -2.58
CA GLY A 244 12.73 -31.25 -2.98
C GLY A 244 13.07 -31.91 -4.32
N THR A 245 12.09 -32.47 -5.05
CA THR A 245 12.28 -33.14 -6.34
C THR A 245 11.17 -32.79 -7.34
N ALA A 246 11.37 -33.09 -8.62
CA ALA A 246 10.34 -32.99 -9.66
C ALA A 246 9.43 -34.25 -9.77
N SER A 247 9.48 -35.17 -8.81
CA SER A 247 8.81 -36.47 -8.91
C SER A 247 7.29 -36.35 -8.77
N HIS A 248 6.54 -37.14 -9.55
CA HIS A 248 5.08 -37.29 -9.42
C HIS A 248 4.65 -38.56 -8.68
N ALA A 249 5.60 -39.27 -8.07
CA ALA A 249 5.34 -40.55 -7.43
C ALA A 249 4.29 -40.43 -6.31
N GLY A 250 3.19 -41.19 -6.45
CA GLY A 250 2.07 -41.17 -5.50
C GLY A 250 1.07 -40.02 -5.68
N LEU A 251 1.32 -39.09 -6.61
CA LEU A 251 0.37 -38.05 -7.01
C LEU A 251 -0.44 -38.51 -8.23
N ASP A 252 0.24 -39.04 -9.24
CA ASP A 252 -0.40 -39.47 -10.48
C ASP A 252 -1.26 -40.74 -10.31
N PRO A 253 -2.31 -40.90 -11.14
CA PRO A 253 -2.76 -40.00 -12.22
C PRO A 253 -3.84 -38.99 -11.77
N ASN A 254 -4.25 -39.03 -10.50
CA ASN A 254 -5.50 -38.40 -10.06
C ASN A 254 -5.31 -37.00 -9.45
N PHE A 255 -4.08 -36.62 -9.07
CA PHE A 255 -3.81 -35.39 -8.34
C PHE A 255 -4.27 -34.12 -9.08
N THR A 256 -4.01 -34.00 -10.37
CA THR A 256 -4.40 -32.82 -11.16
C THR A 256 -5.92 -32.67 -11.28
N ARG A 257 -6.66 -33.78 -11.40
CA ARG A 257 -8.13 -33.78 -11.36
C ARG A 257 -8.64 -33.35 -9.99
N ASP A 258 -8.12 -33.97 -8.93
CA ASP A 258 -8.59 -33.70 -7.57
C ASP A 258 -8.23 -32.27 -7.12
N TRP A 259 -7.12 -31.71 -7.61
CA TRP A 259 -6.78 -30.29 -7.45
C TRP A 259 -7.84 -29.38 -8.05
N ARG A 260 -8.24 -29.63 -9.30
CA ARG A 260 -9.31 -28.88 -9.97
C ARG A 260 -10.65 -29.02 -9.24
N THR A 261 -10.94 -30.19 -8.66
CA THR A 261 -12.11 -30.37 -7.78
C THR A 261 -11.99 -29.52 -6.52
N ALA A 262 -10.85 -29.54 -5.83
CA ALA A 262 -10.61 -28.72 -4.65
C ALA A 262 -10.69 -27.22 -4.96
N ALA A 263 -10.29 -26.77 -6.15
CA ALA A 263 -10.34 -25.36 -6.55
C ALA A 263 -11.75 -24.75 -6.55
N ALA A 264 -12.81 -25.57 -6.55
CA ALA A 264 -14.18 -25.11 -6.37
C ALA A 264 -14.59 -24.95 -4.89
N ASP A 265 -13.81 -25.49 -3.94
CA ASP A 265 -14.05 -25.38 -2.51
C ASP A 265 -13.55 -24.01 -1.98
N PRO A 266 -14.43 -23.17 -1.40
CA PRO A 266 -14.02 -21.90 -0.78
C PRO A 266 -12.93 -22.04 0.28
N ALA A 267 -12.87 -23.17 1.01
CA ALA A 267 -11.83 -23.41 1.99
C ALA A 267 -10.44 -23.60 1.33
N PHE A 268 -10.38 -24.22 0.15
CA PHE A 268 -9.13 -24.34 -0.59
C PHE A 268 -8.71 -23.01 -1.23
N GLN A 269 -9.67 -22.24 -1.74
CA GLN A 269 -9.43 -20.88 -2.24
C GLN A 269 -8.85 -19.99 -1.12
N ALA A 270 -9.46 -20.02 0.06
CA ALA A 270 -8.96 -19.29 1.23
C ALA A 270 -7.57 -19.76 1.68
N ALA A 271 -7.28 -21.07 1.61
CA ALA A 271 -5.95 -21.60 1.92
C ALA A 271 -4.89 -21.09 0.93
N GLN A 272 -5.19 -21.08 -0.37
CA GLN A 272 -4.28 -20.51 -1.39
C GLN A 272 -4.03 -19.02 -1.16
N GLU A 273 -5.07 -18.24 -0.87
CA GLU A 273 -4.94 -16.81 -0.57
C GLU A 273 -4.11 -16.56 0.70
N ALA A 274 -4.34 -17.34 1.76
CA ALA A 274 -3.61 -17.23 3.01
C ALA A 274 -2.12 -17.55 2.84
N GLU A 275 -1.80 -18.56 2.04
CA GLU A 275 -0.40 -18.96 1.81
C GLU A 275 0.34 -17.94 0.93
N ARG A 276 -0.30 -17.45 -0.14
CA ARG A 276 0.17 -16.28 -0.89
C ARG A 276 0.47 -15.11 0.04
N ASP A 277 -0.47 -14.84 0.95
CA ASP A 277 -0.37 -13.70 1.85
C ASP A 277 0.78 -13.84 2.84
N ARG A 278 0.93 -15.02 3.42
CA ARG A 278 1.96 -15.35 4.41
C ARG A 278 3.36 -15.25 3.82
N VAL A 279 3.58 -15.85 2.66
CA VAL A 279 4.92 -16.04 2.10
C VAL A 279 5.38 -14.84 1.26
N TYR A 280 4.46 -14.25 0.48
CA TYR A 280 4.84 -13.28 -0.55
C TYR A 280 4.27 -11.89 -0.27
N PHE A 281 2.96 -11.77 -0.10
CA PHE A 281 2.29 -10.47 -0.05
C PHE A 281 2.60 -9.68 1.23
N ASN A 282 2.29 -10.23 2.40
CA ASN A 282 2.43 -9.51 3.67
C ASN A 282 3.89 -9.13 3.95
N PRO A 283 4.89 -10.01 3.75
CA PRO A 283 6.30 -9.63 3.93
C PRO A 283 6.75 -8.52 2.97
N SER A 284 6.30 -8.55 1.71
CA SER A 284 6.64 -7.54 0.70
C SER A 284 6.01 -6.18 1.01
N VAL A 285 4.72 -6.18 1.39
CA VAL A 285 4.01 -4.96 1.81
C VAL A 285 4.62 -4.37 3.08
N ARG A 286 4.96 -5.21 4.08
CA ARG A 286 5.64 -4.78 5.30
C ARG A 286 6.98 -4.11 4.98
N ASP A 287 7.79 -4.73 4.13
CA ASP A 287 9.10 -4.18 3.75
C ASP A 287 8.95 -2.89 2.95
N GLY A 288 7.95 -2.79 2.06
CA GLY A 288 7.65 -1.55 1.34
C GLY A 288 7.23 -0.42 2.28
N LYS A 289 6.38 -0.71 3.26
CA LYS A 289 6.03 0.26 4.32
C LYS A 289 7.26 0.70 5.12
N ALA A 290 8.16 -0.23 5.45
CA ALA A 290 9.39 0.08 6.16
C ALA A 290 10.36 0.96 5.34
N ASP A 291 10.34 0.84 4.01
CA ASP A 291 11.07 1.73 3.10
C ASP A 291 10.33 3.04 2.82
N GLY A 292 9.11 3.20 3.30
CA GLY A 292 8.29 4.40 3.07
C GLY A 292 7.78 4.53 1.63
N VAL A 293 7.75 3.43 0.87
CA VAL A 293 7.21 3.43 -0.49
C VAL A 293 5.69 3.23 -0.47
N ARG A 294 5.01 3.87 -1.42
CA ARG A 294 3.56 3.79 -1.64
C ARG A 294 3.17 2.49 -2.36
N ALA A 295 1.89 2.34 -2.69
CA ALA A 295 1.33 1.10 -3.21
C ALA A 295 2.05 0.54 -4.45
N LEU A 296 2.51 1.40 -5.38
CA LEU A 296 3.30 0.97 -6.54
C LEU A 296 4.63 0.33 -6.12
N GLY A 297 5.32 0.89 -5.12
CA GLY A 297 6.56 0.32 -4.61
C GLY A 297 6.36 -0.98 -3.85
N GLN A 298 5.29 -1.05 -3.05
CA GLN A 298 4.86 -2.29 -2.39
C GLN A 298 4.50 -3.36 -3.43
N PHE A 299 3.83 -2.98 -4.52
CA PHE A 299 3.52 -3.87 -5.63
C PHE A 299 4.79 -4.36 -6.32
N ALA A 300 5.76 -3.49 -6.58
CA ALA A 300 7.03 -3.88 -7.19
C ALA A 300 7.78 -4.93 -6.35
N TYR A 301 7.72 -4.83 -5.01
CA TYR A 301 8.30 -5.84 -4.12
C TYR A 301 7.51 -7.14 -4.17
N TYR A 302 6.18 -7.06 -4.11
CA TYR A 302 5.32 -8.24 -4.17
C TYR A 302 5.51 -9.01 -5.49
N ASP A 303 5.47 -8.32 -6.62
CA ASP A 303 5.67 -8.90 -7.94
C ASP A 303 7.08 -9.51 -8.08
N ALA A 304 8.12 -8.87 -7.51
CA ALA A 304 9.46 -9.45 -7.47
C ALA A 304 9.54 -10.70 -6.58
N ALA A 305 8.82 -10.73 -5.46
CA ALA A 305 8.77 -11.89 -4.57
C ALA A 305 8.04 -13.07 -5.21
N VAL A 306 7.00 -12.82 -6.02
CA VAL A 306 6.32 -13.87 -6.80
C VAL A 306 7.29 -14.53 -7.80
N VAL A 307 8.10 -13.76 -8.53
CA VAL A 307 9.02 -14.31 -9.53
C VAL A 307 10.27 -14.93 -8.92
N HIS A 308 10.90 -14.26 -7.97
CA HIS A 308 12.24 -14.60 -7.49
C HIS A 308 12.25 -15.25 -6.10
N GLY A 309 11.06 -15.50 -5.53
CA GLY A 309 10.92 -15.78 -4.11
C GLY A 309 11.19 -14.55 -3.24
N TYR A 310 10.71 -14.60 -1.99
CA TYR A 310 10.91 -13.50 -1.04
C TYR A 310 12.40 -13.20 -0.76
N SER A 311 13.25 -14.24 -0.69
CA SER A 311 14.70 -14.08 -0.53
C SER A 311 15.38 -13.44 -1.75
N GLY A 312 14.96 -13.79 -2.96
CA GLY A 312 15.42 -13.18 -4.20
C GLY A 312 15.04 -11.69 -4.27
N MET A 313 13.79 -11.36 -3.94
CA MET A 313 13.34 -9.98 -3.80
C MET A 313 14.21 -9.18 -2.81
N ARG A 314 14.50 -9.74 -1.63
CA ARG A 314 15.37 -9.10 -0.63
C ARG A 314 16.79 -8.88 -1.15
N SER A 315 17.31 -9.80 -1.97
CA SER A 315 18.62 -9.68 -2.60
C SER A 315 18.65 -8.55 -3.65
N ILE A 316 17.62 -8.46 -4.49
CA ILE A 316 17.42 -7.33 -5.43
C ILE A 316 17.35 -6.01 -4.65
N ARG A 317 16.54 -5.95 -3.59
CA ARG A 317 16.42 -4.77 -2.72
C ARG A 317 17.75 -4.35 -2.11
N SER A 318 18.57 -5.30 -1.66
CA SER A 318 19.90 -5.03 -1.10
C SER A 318 20.82 -4.34 -2.12
N ARG A 319 20.81 -4.80 -3.38
CA ARG A 319 21.58 -4.15 -4.45
C ARG A 319 21.03 -2.77 -4.81
N ALA A 320 19.71 -2.58 -4.74
CA ALA A 320 19.08 -1.29 -4.97
C ALA A 320 19.45 -0.26 -3.88
N LEU A 321 19.55 -0.68 -2.61
CA LEU A 321 20.03 0.16 -1.49
C LEU A 321 21.44 0.71 -1.70
N ALA A 322 22.29 0.00 -2.43
CA ALA A 322 23.62 0.49 -2.79
C ALA A 322 23.58 1.62 -3.84
N LYS A 323 22.44 1.83 -4.51
CA LYS A 323 22.28 2.75 -5.65
C LYS A 323 21.38 3.95 -5.36
N ALA A 324 20.36 3.79 -4.52
CA ALA A 324 19.45 4.86 -4.15
C ALA A 324 18.96 4.68 -2.70
N LYS A 325 18.67 5.79 -2.02
CA LYS A 325 18.03 5.76 -0.71
C LYS A 325 16.51 5.60 -0.88
N PRO A 326 15.83 4.78 -0.07
CA PRO A 326 14.37 4.74 -0.04
C PRO A 326 13.79 5.97 0.68
N PRO A 327 12.49 6.27 0.50
CA PRO A 327 11.82 7.39 1.16
C PRO A 327 12.00 7.45 2.68
N ALA A 328 11.95 6.32 3.38
CA ALA A 328 12.17 6.26 4.84
C ALA A 328 13.58 6.70 5.27
N GLN A 329 14.53 6.76 4.33
CA GLN A 329 15.89 7.26 4.55
C GLN A 329 16.11 8.65 3.91
N GLY A 330 15.03 9.37 3.58
CA GLY A 330 15.05 10.70 2.95
C GLY A 330 15.37 10.70 1.46
N GLY A 331 15.27 9.56 0.78
CA GLY A 331 15.46 9.46 -0.67
C GLY A 331 14.19 9.77 -1.48
N ASP A 332 14.37 10.10 -2.75
CA ASP A 332 13.26 10.26 -3.70
C ASP A 332 12.70 8.89 -4.11
N GLU A 333 11.37 8.73 -4.02
CA GLU A 333 10.71 7.45 -4.31
C GLU A 333 10.87 7.03 -5.77
N ARG A 334 10.86 7.98 -6.73
CA ARG A 334 11.05 7.64 -8.14
C ARG A 334 12.45 7.10 -8.37
N ALA A 335 13.47 7.74 -7.81
CA ALA A 335 14.85 7.29 -7.87
C ALA A 335 15.01 5.91 -7.21
N TRP A 336 14.38 5.70 -6.05
CA TRP A 336 14.37 4.41 -5.37
C TRP A 336 13.76 3.29 -6.23
N LEU A 337 12.55 3.49 -6.74
CA LEU A 337 11.87 2.48 -7.57
C LEU A 337 12.58 2.26 -8.90
N THR A 338 13.17 3.30 -9.50
CA THR A 338 14.01 3.15 -10.69
C THR A 338 15.22 2.24 -10.41
N ALA A 339 15.91 2.45 -9.28
CA ALA A 339 17.04 1.61 -8.89
C ALA A 339 16.61 0.16 -8.63
N PHE A 340 15.50 -0.03 -7.91
CA PHE A 340 14.94 -1.37 -7.65
C PHE A 340 14.55 -2.11 -8.92
N LEU A 341 13.77 -1.48 -9.82
CA LEU A 341 13.35 -2.09 -11.07
C LEU A 341 14.54 -2.38 -12.00
N ASN A 342 15.58 -1.54 -11.99
CA ASN A 342 16.81 -1.82 -12.74
C ASN A 342 17.53 -3.08 -12.23
N GLU A 343 17.67 -3.22 -10.91
CA GLU A 343 18.25 -4.42 -10.30
C GLU A 343 17.43 -5.68 -10.54
N ARG A 344 16.11 -5.53 -10.62
CA ARG A 344 15.20 -6.62 -10.94
C ARG A 344 15.34 -7.07 -12.39
N VAL A 345 15.40 -6.14 -13.34
CA VAL A 345 15.66 -6.47 -14.76
C VAL A 345 16.99 -7.21 -14.92
N ILE A 346 18.03 -6.82 -14.16
CA ILE A 346 19.31 -7.53 -14.16
C ILE A 346 19.15 -8.95 -13.63
N GLU A 347 18.37 -9.16 -12.56
CA GLU A 347 18.12 -10.50 -12.00
C GLU A 347 17.36 -11.39 -12.99
N MET A 348 16.27 -10.89 -13.57
CA MET A 348 15.46 -11.63 -14.54
C MET A 348 16.29 -12.13 -15.73
N LYS A 349 17.17 -11.28 -16.27
CA LYS A 349 18.01 -11.62 -17.44
C LYS A 349 19.09 -12.68 -17.17
N LYS A 350 19.28 -13.13 -15.93
CA LYS A 350 20.19 -14.25 -15.63
C LYS A 350 19.59 -15.61 -15.99
N GLU A 351 18.27 -15.69 -16.07
CA GLU A 351 17.53 -16.92 -16.33
C GLU A 351 16.86 -16.81 -17.71
N PRO A 352 17.19 -17.66 -18.69
CA PRO A 352 16.59 -17.60 -20.03
C PRO A 352 15.05 -17.65 -20.01
N ALA A 353 14.46 -18.38 -19.05
CA ALA A 353 13.01 -18.46 -18.86
C ALA A 353 12.36 -17.11 -18.47
N HIS A 354 13.14 -16.13 -18.02
CA HIS A 354 12.69 -14.83 -17.53
C HIS A 354 13.28 -13.66 -18.35
N GLU A 355 13.75 -13.90 -19.58
CA GLU A 355 14.37 -12.85 -20.40
C GLU A 355 13.39 -11.74 -20.82
N ASP A 356 12.10 -12.06 -20.93
CA ASP A 356 11.04 -11.08 -21.16
C ASP A 356 10.76 -10.29 -19.87
N VAL A 357 11.02 -8.98 -19.95
CA VAL A 357 10.86 -8.05 -18.83
C VAL A 357 9.69 -7.09 -19.02
N THR A 358 8.72 -7.40 -19.88
CA THR A 358 7.55 -6.54 -20.19
C THR A 358 6.69 -6.25 -18.96
N ARG A 359 6.59 -7.19 -18.00
CA ARG A 359 5.96 -6.95 -16.68
C ARG A 359 6.57 -5.77 -15.92
N ILE A 360 7.82 -5.43 -16.22
CA ILE A 360 8.52 -4.25 -15.70
C ILE A 360 8.41 -3.10 -16.70
N ASP A 361 8.88 -3.31 -17.93
CA ASP A 361 9.12 -2.24 -18.91
C ASP A 361 7.83 -1.60 -19.42
N THR A 362 6.80 -2.40 -19.67
CA THR A 362 5.52 -1.94 -20.24
C THR A 362 4.36 -1.98 -19.25
N ALA A 363 4.66 -2.19 -17.96
CA ALA A 363 3.70 -2.08 -16.86
C ALA A 363 4.23 -1.26 -15.68
N GLN A 364 5.07 -1.81 -14.80
CA GLN A 364 5.54 -1.10 -13.60
C GLN A 364 6.24 0.24 -13.90
N ARG A 365 7.09 0.27 -14.94
CA ARG A 365 7.75 1.50 -15.39
C ARG A 365 6.75 2.48 -16.02
N VAL A 366 5.68 2.01 -16.66
CA VAL A 366 4.60 2.87 -17.17
C VAL A 366 3.91 3.57 -16.00
N PHE A 367 3.53 2.83 -14.96
CA PHE A 367 2.90 3.39 -13.76
C PHE A 367 3.82 4.40 -13.06
N LEU A 368 5.11 4.05 -12.92
CA LEU A 368 6.12 4.92 -12.36
C LEU A 368 6.28 6.20 -13.19
N ASN A 369 6.40 6.08 -14.51
CA ASN A 369 6.56 7.20 -15.42
C ASN A 369 5.38 8.17 -15.34
N ASN A 370 4.15 7.64 -15.26
CA ASN A 370 2.92 8.41 -15.06
C ASN A 370 2.81 9.05 -13.66
N GLY A 371 3.74 8.76 -12.74
CA GLY A 371 3.70 9.26 -11.36
C GLY A 371 2.58 8.63 -10.52
N ASN A 372 2.07 7.46 -10.93
CA ASN A 372 1.00 6.75 -10.24
C ASN A 372 1.55 5.87 -9.11
N PHE A 373 2.20 6.50 -8.13
CA PHE A 373 2.81 5.81 -7.00
C PHE A 373 1.80 5.12 -6.08
N ASP A 374 0.55 5.55 -6.12
CA ASP A 374 -0.55 4.98 -5.35
C ASP A 374 -1.27 3.85 -6.08
N LEU A 375 -0.86 3.51 -7.32
CA LEU A 375 -1.47 2.46 -8.13
C LEU A 375 -2.99 2.66 -8.29
N ASN A 376 -3.41 3.91 -8.53
CA ASN A 376 -4.81 4.27 -8.74
C ASN A 376 -5.28 3.83 -10.12
N THR A 377 -6.49 3.29 -10.20
CA THR A 377 -7.15 3.04 -11.47
C THR A 377 -7.72 4.35 -12.04
N PRO A 378 -7.90 4.47 -13.38
CA PRO A 378 -7.64 3.44 -14.39
C PRO A 378 -6.15 3.14 -14.62
N LEU A 379 -5.83 1.89 -14.94
CA LEU A 379 -4.50 1.42 -15.29
C LEU A 379 -4.51 0.79 -16.69
N ASP A 380 -3.63 1.28 -17.55
CA ASP A 380 -3.36 0.72 -18.88
C ASP A 380 -1.91 0.26 -18.94
N PHE A 381 -1.70 -0.99 -19.35
CA PHE A 381 -0.37 -1.58 -19.44
C PHE A 381 -0.32 -2.73 -20.46
N LYS A 382 0.90 -3.21 -20.74
CA LYS A 382 1.12 -4.37 -21.60
C LYS A 382 2.07 -5.38 -20.97
N VAL A 383 1.82 -6.66 -21.22
CA VAL A 383 2.72 -7.78 -20.89
C VAL A 383 2.68 -8.77 -22.05
N TYR A 384 3.84 -9.24 -22.51
CA TYR A 384 4.00 -10.11 -23.69
C TYR A 384 3.33 -9.59 -24.98
N GLY A 385 3.13 -8.27 -25.09
CA GLY A 385 2.47 -7.61 -26.23
C GLY A 385 0.95 -7.43 -26.07
N ASP A 386 0.31 -8.17 -25.16
CA ASP A 386 -1.11 -8.05 -24.86
C ASP A 386 -1.40 -6.77 -24.07
N SER A 387 -2.54 -6.13 -24.33
CA SER A 387 -2.96 -4.89 -23.67
C SER A 387 -4.01 -5.17 -22.62
N PHE A 388 -3.82 -4.60 -21.43
CA PHE A 388 -4.71 -4.78 -20.28
C PHE A 388 -5.21 -3.42 -19.78
N HIS A 389 -6.47 -3.40 -19.34
CA HIS A 389 -7.12 -2.24 -18.75
C HIS A 389 -7.81 -2.64 -17.45
N ILE A 390 -7.53 -1.91 -16.36
CA ILE A 390 -8.21 -2.05 -15.07
C ILE A 390 -8.87 -0.71 -14.75
N SER A 391 -10.20 -0.72 -14.56
CA SER A 391 -11.02 0.48 -14.40
C SER A 391 -11.02 1.08 -12.99
#